data_AF-A0A183UUG7-F1
#
_entry.id   AF-A0A183UUG7-F1
#
_cell.length_a   1.000
_cell.length_b   1.000
_cell.length_c   1.000
_cell.angle_alpha   90.00
_cell.angle_beta   90.00
_cell.angle_gamma   90.00
#
_symmetry.space_group_name_H-M   'P 1'
#
loop_
_entity.id
_entity.type
_entity.pdbx_description
1 polymer ?
#
loop_
_entity_poly.entity_id
_entity_poly.type
_entity_poly.pdbx_seq_one_letter_code
_entity_poly.pdbx_strand_id
1 'polypeptide(L)'
;MAKRCTVVTTLWEQMLADRLGTVKDYTRVRRTLANTLVNKYANRRTSLFKSNRPLKAPRRKATIRTHDSLWDTEGRLFRLGDIVSVLDEDDGLPYFGQIRGIITDTHGGQYAVLNWLIPMDTAFDAHQFDAEHFAHAIADETFYPFEVCSFVQTAPELPAYQREWTPRACAEEQLRREMSERLANLKAIASEKLRFMDASITADGSQSTRVMIA
;
A
#
# COMPACT_ATOMS: atom_id res chain seq x y z
N MET A 1 7.58 -38.13 19.89
CA MET A 1 7.12 -37.70 18.54
C MET A 1 6.28 -36.43 18.69
N ALA A 2 6.59 -35.39 17.90
CA ALA A 2 5.84 -34.15 17.58
C ALA A 2 5.11 -33.40 18.73
N LYS A 3 5.64 -32.31 19.29
CA LYS A 3 5.74 -30.91 18.77
C LYS A 3 4.39 -30.29 18.35
N ARG A 4 3.77 -29.57 19.30
CA ARG A 4 2.78 -28.50 19.07
C ARG A 4 3.45 -27.14 19.29
N CYS A 5 3.05 -26.18 18.45
CA CYS A 5 3.41 -24.77 18.46
C CYS A 5 2.85 -24.03 19.69
N THR A 6 3.65 -23.16 20.31
CA THR A 6 3.17 -22.04 21.14
C THR A 6 4.28 -20.99 21.22
N VAL A 7 4.26 -20.00 20.32
CA VAL A 7 5.16 -18.83 20.38
C VAL A 7 4.29 -17.58 20.41
N VAL A 8 3.62 -17.39 21.54
CA VAL A 8 3.07 -16.10 21.98
C VAL A 8 3.11 -16.14 23.51
N THR A 9 4.21 -15.68 24.13
CA THR A 9 4.24 -15.16 25.53
C THR A 9 5.61 -14.72 26.04
N THR A 10 6.74 -14.92 25.36
CA THR A 10 8.06 -14.59 25.96
C THR A 10 8.61 -13.20 25.61
N LEU A 11 7.75 -12.23 25.29
CA LEU A 11 8.16 -10.83 25.02
C LEU A 11 7.87 -9.86 26.19
N TRP A 12 7.40 -10.39 27.32
CA TRP A 12 7.25 -9.64 28.58
C TRP A 12 8.32 -9.96 29.63
N GLU A 13 9.16 -10.98 29.38
CA GLU A 13 10.22 -11.41 30.31
C GLU A 13 11.58 -10.73 30.03
N GLN A 14 11.73 -10.07 28.88
CA GLN A 14 12.94 -9.34 28.50
C GLN A 14 12.93 -7.85 28.85
N MET A 15 11.77 -7.28 29.24
CA MET A 15 11.63 -5.85 29.51
C MET A 15 11.74 -5.48 31.01
N LEU A 16 11.82 -6.48 31.90
CA LEU A 16 11.92 -6.30 33.35
C LEU A 16 13.34 -6.48 33.92
N ALA A 17 14.29 -6.95 33.11
CA ALA A 17 15.68 -7.17 33.55
C ALA A 17 16.59 -5.92 33.41
N ASP A 18 16.16 -4.89 32.68
CA ASP A 18 16.97 -3.67 32.45
C ASP A 18 16.82 -2.59 33.54
N ARG A 19 16.12 -2.88 34.64
CA ARG A 19 15.77 -1.88 35.67
C ARG A 19 16.28 -2.12 37.09
N LEU A 20 17.28 -2.98 37.28
CA LEU A 20 17.98 -3.12 38.56
C LEU A 20 19.50 -3.22 38.34
N GLY A 21 20.17 -2.08 38.46
CA GLY A 21 21.62 -2.01 38.50
C GLY A 21 22.20 -2.75 39.70
N THR A 22 23.25 -3.53 39.47
CA THR A 22 24.12 -4.06 40.52
C THR A 22 25.58 -3.80 40.16
N VAL A 23 26.32 -3.45 41.21
CA VAL A 23 27.67 -2.87 41.23
C VAL A 23 28.72 -3.97 41.46
N LYS A 24 29.95 -3.75 40.95
CA LYS A 24 31.23 -4.51 41.07
C LYS A 24 31.35 -5.71 40.11
N ASP A 25 32.45 -5.89 39.36
CA ASP A 25 33.84 -5.94 39.83
C ASP A 25 34.87 -5.24 38.91
N TYR A 26 35.65 -4.33 39.51
CA TYR A 26 36.97 -3.94 39.01
C TYR A 26 37.97 -5.01 39.41
N THR A 27 38.30 -5.96 38.52
CA THR A 27 39.63 -6.60 38.47
C THR A 27 39.73 -7.54 37.27
N ARG A 28 40.31 -7.07 36.16
CA ARG A 28 41.21 -7.90 35.33
C ARG A 28 42.12 -7.07 34.43
N VAL A 29 42.95 -6.24 35.06
CA VAL A 29 44.23 -5.87 34.48
C VAL A 29 45.10 -7.14 34.49
N ARG A 30 45.48 -7.61 33.29
CA ARG A 30 46.50 -8.63 32.94
C ARG A 30 45.94 -9.74 32.04
N ARG A 31 45.97 -9.49 30.73
CA ARG A 31 46.50 -10.43 29.71
C ARG A 31 46.39 -9.86 28.29
N THR A 32 47.27 -8.91 27.96
CA THR A 32 47.55 -8.54 26.56
C THR A 32 49.02 -8.15 26.37
N LEU A 33 49.95 -8.90 26.99
CA LEU A 33 51.39 -8.83 26.69
C LEU A 33 51.95 -10.16 26.14
N ALA A 34 51.09 -11.16 25.91
CA ALA A 34 51.54 -12.50 25.50
C ALA A 34 51.51 -12.75 23.98
N ASN A 35 50.97 -11.84 23.16
CA ASN A 35 50.96 -12.00 21.69
C ASN A 35 51.93 -11.06 20.95
N THR A 36 52.77 -10.33 21.67
CA THR A 36 53.89 -9.58 21.09
C THR A 36 55.21 -10.35 21.18
N LEU A 37 55.19 -11.66 20.96
CA LEU A 37 56.33 -12.31 20.32
C LEU A 37 56.27 -11.97 18.84
N VAL A 38 56.47 -10.69 18.56
CA VAL A 38 56.76 -10.19 17.22
C VAL A 38 58.05 -10.88 16.82
N ASN A 39 57.91 -11.91 15.99
CA ASN A 39 59.03 -12.58 15.36
C ASN A 39 59.94 -11.48 14.78
N LYS A 40 61.14 -11.30 15.36
CA LYS A 40 62.07 -10.22 15.03
C LYS A 40 62.51 -10.23 13.55
N TYR A 41 62.19 -11.30 12.84
CA TYR A 41 62.44 -11.50 11.41
C TYR A 41 61.17 -11.54 10.54
N ALA A 42 59.98 -11.41 11.13
CA ALA A 42 58.75 -11.25 10.35
C ALA A 42 58.67 -9.80 9.87
N ASN A 43 59.19 -9.58 8.66
CA ASN A 43 59.14 -8.31 7.95
C ASN A 43 57.72 -7.71 8.05
N ARG A 44 57.60 -6.52 8.66
CA ARG A 44 56.31 -5.83 8.88
C ARG A 44 55.53 -5.64 7.57
N ARG A 45 56.21 -5.57 6.42
CA ARG A 45 55.59 -5.54 5.08
C ARG A 45 54.81 -6.81 4.73
N THR A 46 55.14 -7.97 5.31
CA THR A 46 54.49 -9.26 5.00
C THR A 46 53.39 -9.65 5.98
N SER A 47 53.29 -8.97 7.13
CA SER A 47 52.28 -9.19 8.16
C SER A 47 50.88 -8.78 7.69
N LEU A 48 50.78 -7.65 6.98
CA LEU A 48 49.50 -7.10 6.50
C LEU A 48 48.85 -7.99 5.44
N PHE A 49 49.64 -8.72 4.64
CA PHE A 49 49.14 -9.64 3.61
C PHE A 49 48.78 -11.03 4.14
N LYS A 50 49.15 -11.36 5.38
CA LYS A 50 48.87 -12.67 5.99
C LYS A 50 47.85 -12.61 7.13
N SER A 51 47.59 -11.41 7.69
CA SER A 51 46.64 -11.23 8.80
C SER A 51 45.18 -11.26 8.34
N ASN A 52 44.87 -10.74 7.16
CA ASN A 52 43.54 -10.88 6.56
C ASN A 52 43.50 -12.14 5.71
N ARG A 53 42.98 -13.23 6.28
CA ARG A 53 42.63 -14.40 5.47
C ARG A 53 41.62 -13.97 4.39
N PRO A 54 41.81 -14.35 3.11
CA PRO A 54 40.83 -14.06 2.08
C PRO A 54 39.48 -14.63 2.51
N LEU A 55 38.54 -13.74 2.80
CA LEU A 55 37.17 -14.11 3.11
C LEU A 55 36.48 -14.44 1.80
N LYS A 56 35.73 -15.54 1.78
CA LYS A 56 34.85 -15.84 0.64
C LYS A 56 33.92 -14.65 0.45
N ALA A 57 33.80 -14.17 -0.78
CA ALA A 57 32.84 -13.13 -1.11
C ALA A 57 31.45 -13.55 -0.60
N PRO A 58 30.68 -12.64 0.02
CA PRO A 58 29.33 -12.96 0.45
C PRO A 58 28.55 -13.46 -0.77
N ARG A 59 27.85 -14.59 -0.61
CA ARG A 59 26.99 -15.13 -1.67
C ARG A 59 25.92 -14.09 -1.97
N ARG A 60 26.02 -13.46 -3.13
CA ARG A 60 25.05 -12.47 -3.58
C ARG A 60 23.71 -13.18 -3.73
N LYS A 61 22.73 -12.80 -2.93
CA LYS A 61 21.36 -13.29 -3.07
C LYS A 61 20.70 -12.48 -4.17
N ALA A 62 20.04 -13.18 -5.09
CA ALA A 62 19.11 -12.59 -6.02
C ALA A 62 17.99 -11.93 -5.19
N THR A 63 17.97 -10.60 -5.12
CA THR A 63 16.93 -9.83 -4.41
C THR A 63 16.24 -8.91 -5.41
N ILE A 64 14.92 -9.07 -5.50
CA ILE A 64 14.04 -8.16 -6.24
C ILE A 64 13.93 -6.85 -5.47
N ARG A 65 14.01 -5.70 -6.16
CA ARG A 65 13.88 -4.38 -5.54
C ARG A 65 12.57 -3.73 -5.96
N THR A 66 11.83 -3.22 -5.00
CA THR A 66 10.63 -2.41 -5.24
C THR A 66 10.97 -0.92 -5.17
N HIS A 67 10.31 -0.13 -5.99
CA HIS A 67 10.54 1.31 -6.12
C HIS A 67 9.20 2.06 -6.11
N ASP A 68 9.19 3.28 -5.55
CA ASP A 68 8.03 4.17 -5.60
C ASP A 68 8.03 5.06 -6.86
N SER A 69 9.23 5.28 -7.42
CA SER A 69 9.42 6.01 -8.66
C SER A 69 10.68 5.53 -9.38
N LEU A 70 10.65 5.57 -10.71
CA LEU A 70 11.71 5.07 -11.55
C LEU A 70 11.82 5.90 -12.84
N TRP A 71 13.06 6.18 -13.24
CA TRP A 71 13.36 6.84 -14.50
C TRP A 71 13.56 5.80 -15.58
N ASP A 72 12.84 5.97 -16.67
CA ASP A 72 13.02 5.20 -17.88
C ASP A 72 14.23 5.70 -18.67
N THR A 73 14.71 4.85 -19.58
CA THR A 73 15.79 5.11 -20.53
C THR A 73 15.54 6.35 -21.40
N GLU A 74 14.28 6.65 -21.71
CA GLU A 74 13.88 7.86 -22.45
C GLU A 74 13.87 9.14 -21.59
N GLY A 75 14.21 9.05 -20.29
CA GLY A 75 14.24 10.19 -19.38
C GLY A 75 12.87 10.59 -18.84
N ARG A 76 11.86 9.71 -18.92
CA ARG A 76 10.54 9.90 -18.29
C ARG A 76 10.54 9.33 -16.87
N LEU A 77 9.88 10.02 -15.95
CA LEU A 77 9.72 9.57 -14.57
C LEU A 77 8.37 8.90 -14.40
N PHE A 78 8.39 7.61 -14.08
CA PHE A 78 7.20 6.86 -13.70
C PHE A 78 7.09 6.79 -12.18
N ARG A 79 5.87 6.91 -11.67
CA ARG A 79 5.54 6.84 -10.24
C ARG A 79 4.39 5.87 -10.03
N LEU A 80 4.25 5.42 -8.78
CA LEU A 80 3.06 4.69 -8.37
C LEU A 80 1.82 5.56 -8.58
N GLY A 81 0.78 4.95 -9.14
CA GLY A 81 -0.49 5.59 -9.44
C GLY A 81 -0.60 6.21 -10.83
N ASP A 82 0.50 6.31 -11.58
CA ASP A 82 0.49 6.84 -12.94
C ASP A 82 -0.26 5.91 -13.91
N ILE A 83 -0.83 6.50 -14.95
CA ILE A 83 -1.59 5.81 -15.99
C ILE A 83 -0.68 5.54 -17.18
N VAL A 84 -0.67 4.28 -17.60
CA VAL A 84 0.06 3.80 -18.77
C VAL A 84 -0.89 3.13 -19.75
N SER A 85 -0.51 3.14 -21.02
CA SER A 85 -1.12 2.35 -22.07
C SER A 85 -0.21 1.18 -22.44
N VAL A 86 -0.82 0.04 -22.69
CA VAL A 86 -0.20 -1.18 -23.19
C VAL A 86 -0.90 -1.53 -24.48
N LEU A 87 -0.13 -1.78 -25.55
CA LEU A 87 -0.68 -2.24 -26.81
C LEU A 87 -0.87 -3.74 -26.75
N ASP A 88 -2.06 -4.21 -27.11
CA ASP A 88 -2.31 -5.63 -27.29
C ASP A 88 -1.71 -6.13 -28.61
N GLU A 89 -1.13 -7.32 -28.59
CA GLU A 89 -0.48 -7.92 -29.76
C GLU A 89 -1.50 -8.42 -30.79
N ASP A 90 -2.69 -8.85 -30.33
CA ASP A 90 -3.73 -9.42 -31.19
C ASP A 90 -4.51 -8.32 -31.93
N ASP A 91 -4.99 -7.31 -31.21
CA ASP A 91 -5.83 -6.24 -31.76
C ASP A 91 -5.05 -4.97 -32.17
N GLY A 92 -3.82 -4.79 -31.65
CA GLY A 92 -3.02 -3.58 -31.88
C GLY A 92 -3.59 -2.32 -31.22
N LEU A 93 -4.56 -2.48 -30.32
CA LEU A 93 -5.27 -1.39 -29.66
C LEU A 93 -4.68 -1.11 -28.26
N PRO A 94 -4.70 0.16 -27.81
CA PRO A 94 -4.21 0.52 -26.49
C PRO A 94 -5.23 0.17 -25.41
N TYR A 95 -4.75 -0.50 -24.37
CA TYR A 95 -5.44 -0.75 -23.11
C TYR A 95 -4.76 0.02 -22.00
N PHE A 96 -5.56 0.52 -21.05
CA PHE A 96 -5.05 1.41 -20.01
C PHE A 96 -4.94 0.68 -18.67
N GLY A 97 -3.87 1.00 -17.94
CA GLY A 97 -3.60 0.44 -16.62
C GLY A 97 -3.00 1.49 -15.70
N GLN A 98 -3.29 1.37 -14.41
CA GLN A 98 -2.64 2.16 -13.38
C GLN A 98 -1.46 1.39 -12.78
N ILE A 99 -0.30 2.04 -12.66
CA ILE A 99 0.87 1.46 -12.01
C ILE A 99 0.59 1.28 -10.52
N ARG A 100 0.55 0.02 -10.08
CA ARG A 100 0.43 -0.36 -8.67
C ARG A 100 1.79 -0.49 -7.99
N GLY A 101 2.79 -0.94 -8.74
CA GLY A 101 4.10 -1.27 -8.20
C GLY A 101 5.17 -1.20 -9.27
N ILE A 102 6.36 -0.73 -8.91
CA ILE A 102 7.53 -0.74 -9.79
C ILE A 102 8.56 -1.68 -9.19
N ILE A 103 9.07 -2.57 -10.03
CA ILE A 103 9.95 -3.65 -9.61
C ILE A 103 11.19 -3.67 -10.52
N THR A 104 12.35 -3.90 -9.93
CA THR A 104 13.59 -4.14 -10.65
C THR A 104 14.12 -5.52 -10.29
N ASP A 105 14.32 -6.35 -11.31
CA ASP A 105 14.92 -7.67 -11.14
C ASP A 105 16.43 -7.54 -10.86
N THR A 106 16.99 -8.65 -10.41
CA THR A 106 18.41 -8.88 -10.13
C THR A 106 19.33 -8.65 -11.32
N HIS A 107 18.81 -8.78 -12.53
CA HIS A 107 19.51 -8.48 -13.79
C HIS A 107 19.41 -7.00 -14.22
N GLY A 108 18.67 -6.17 -13.46
CA GLY A 108 18.46 -4.77 -13.77
C GLY A 108 17.27 -4.50 -14.72
N GLY A 109 16.54 -5.53 -15.13
CA GLY A 109 15.29 -5.37 -15.87
C GLY A 109 14.23 -4.68 -15.01
N GLN A 110 13.51 -3.74 -15.61
CA GLN A 110 12.50 -2.92 -14.93
C GLN A 110 11.12 -3.37 -15.38
N TYR A 111 10.24 -3.58 -14.40
CA TYR A 111 8.90 -4.08 -14.62
C TYR A 111 7.88 -3.25 -13.84
N ALA A 112 6.70 -3.10 -14.43
CA ALA A 112 5.53 -2.49 -13.81
C ALA A 112 4.49 -3.56 -13.47
N VAL A 113 3.85 -3.39 -12.32
CA VAL A 113 2.64 -4.11 -11.92
C VAL A 113 1.46 -3.21 -12.19
N LEU A 114 0.47 -3.68 -12.93
CA LEU A 114 -0.67 -2.88 -13.38
C LEU A 114 -1.97 -3.32 -12.71
N ASN A 115 -2.83 -2.34 -12.41
CA ASN A 115 -4.26 -2.55 -12.24
C ASN A 115 -4.94 -2.12 -13.54
N TRP A 116 -5.60 -3.04 -14.22
CA TRP A 116 -6.27 -2.76 -15.48
C TRP A 116 -7.49 -1.86 -15.29
N LEU A 117 -7.67 -0.95 -16.23
CA LEU A 117 -8.79 -0.02 -16.28
C LEU A 117 -9.78 -0.46 -17.36
N ILE A 118 -11.06 -0.40 -17.05
CA ILE A 118 -12.16 -0.65 -17.99
C ILE A 118 -12.92 0.63 -18.26
N PRO A 119 -13.32 0.89 -19.51
CA PRO A 119 -14.22 1.97 -19.83
C PRO A 119 -15.59 1.69 -19.22
N MET A 120 -16.21 2.73 -18.67
CA MET A 120 -17.62 2.70 -18.25
C MET A 120 -18.52 2.98 -19.46
N ASP A 121 -19.82 2.71 -19.34
CA ASP A 121 -20.82 2.99 -20.38
C ASP A 121 -20.89 4.48 -20.79
N THR A 122 -20.32 5.36 -19.97
CA THR A 122 -20.23 6.79 -20.20
C THR A 122 -19.04 7.20 -21.06
N ALA A 123 -18.07 6.30 -21.32
CA ALA A 123 -16.93 6.55 -22.19
C ALA A 123 -17.37 6.66 -23.65
N PHE A 124 -16.89 7.69 -24.35
CA PHE A 124 -17.15 7.86 -25.79
C PHE A 124 -16.35 6.86 -26.63
N ASP A 125 -15.11 6.60 -26.25
CA ASP A 125 -14.20 5.66 -26.90
C ASP A 125 -13.45 4.84 -25.84
N ALA A 126 -13.36 3.53 -26.05
CA ALA A 126 -12.64 2.61 -25.17
C ALA A 126 -11.12 2.74 -25.29
N HIS A 127 -10.63 3.26 -26.42
CA HIS A 127 -9.19 3.37 -26.72
C HIS A 127 -8.65 4.79 -26.54
N GLN A 128 -9.47 5.71 -26.03
CA GLN A 128 -9.05 7.04 -25.62
C GLN A 128 -9.22 7.17 -24.11
N PHE A 129 -8.12 7.41 -23.40
CA PHE A 129 -8.16 7.49 -21.95
C PHE A 129 -8.83 8.79 -21.48
N ASP A 130 -9.80 8.64 -20.59
CA ASP A 130 -10.36 9.73 -19.80
C ASP A 130 -10.59 9.28 -18.35
N ALA A 131 -10.01 10.00 -17.39
CA ALA A 131 -10.00 9.56 -16.00
C ALA A 131 -11.41 9.46 -15.40
N GLU A 132 -12.37 10.27 -15.84
CA GLU A 132 -13.76 10.24 -15.32
C GLU A 132 -14.56 9.03 -15.82
N HIS A 133 -14.20 8.51 -16.99
CA HIS A 133 -14.97 7.48 -17.70
C HIS A 133 -14.35 6.08 -17.60
N PHE A 134 -13.28 5.92 -16.81
CA PHE A 134 -12.60 4.65 -16.60
C PHE A 134 -12.59 4.26 -15.12
N ALA A 135 -12.68 2.96 -14.84
CA ALA A 135 -12.68 2.40 -13.50
C ALA A 135 -11.65 1.27 -13.37
N HIS A 136 -11.14 1.05 -12.15
CA HIS A 136 -10.33 -0.13 -11.84
C HIS A 136 -11.16 -1.40 -11.97
N ALA A 137 -10.71 -2.30 -12.84
CA ALA A 137 -11.34 -3.61 -13.03
C ALA A 137 -10.70 -4.66 -12.13
N ILE A 138 -9.44 -4.98 -12.44
CA ILE A 138 -8.74 -6.17 -11.96
C ILE A 138 -7.28 -5.78 -11.68
N ALA A 139 -6.77 -6.22 -10.54
CA ALA A 139 -5.34 -6.16 -10.25
C ALA A 139 -4.66 -7.35 -10.93
N ASP A 140 -3.70 -7.09 -11.80
CA ASP A 140 -2.95 -8.15 -12.46
C ASP A 140 -1.86 -8.70 -11.52
N GLU A 141 -1.53 -9.98 -11.72
CA GLU A 141 -0.40 -10.65 -11.08
C GLU A 141 0.85 -10.64 -11.97
N THR A 142 0.69 -10.33 -13.26
CA THR A 142 1.76 -10.33 -14.26
C THR A 142 2.62 -9.07 -14.19
N PHE A 143 3.92 -9.24 -14.41
CA PHE A 143 4.88 -8.14 -14.48
C PHE A 143 5.13 -7.74 -15.93
N TYR A 144 4.82 -6.49 -16.27
CA TYR A 144 5.00 -5.96 -17.62
C TYR A 144 6.35 -5.25 -17.74
N PRO A 145 7.16 -5.53 -18.77
CA PRO A 145 8.37 -4.77 -19.03
C PRO A 145 8.03 -3.30 -19.27
N PHE A 146 8.83 -2.38 -18.71
CA PHE A 146 8.61 -0.95 -18.89
C PHE A 146 8.61 -0.51 -20.36
N GLU A 147 9.34 -1.22 -21.22
CA GLU A 147 9.44 -0.95 -22.66
C GLU A 147 8.10 -1.05 -23.40
N VAL A 148 7.15 -1.84 -22.90
CA VAL A 148 5.82 -2.02 -23.50
C VAL A 148 4.83 -0.97 -22.97
N CYS A 149 5.11 -0.39 -21.81
CA CYS A 149 4.25 0.57 -21.13
C CYS A 149 4.52 1.99 -21.63
N SER A 150 3.58 2.54 -22.40
CA SER A 150 3.63 3.94 -22.81
C SER A 150 2.98 4.84 -21.77
N PHE A 151 3.65 5.93 -21.38
CA PHE A 151 3.10 6.90 -20.43
C PHE A 151 1.90 7.66 -21.03
N VAL A 152 0.80 7.76 -20.30
CA VAL A 152 -0.40 8.51 -20.68
C VAL A 152 -0.57 9.75 -19.82
N GLN A 153 -0.70 9.58 -18.50
CA GLN A 153 -0.96 10.66 -17.56
C GLN A 153 -0.43 10.32 -16.16
N THR A 154 -0.03 11.34 -15.41
CA THR A 154 0.22 11.22 -13.97
C THR A 154 -1.07 10.86 -13.22
N ALA A 155 -0.93 10.17 -12.08
CA ALA A 155 -2.05 9.78 -11.22
C ALA A 155 -3.17 10.85 -11.12
N PRO A 156 -4.40 10.55 -11.58
CA PRO A 156 -5.51 11.49 -11.50
C PRO A 156 -5.85 11.86 -10.05
N GLU A 157 -6.28 13.10 -9.81
CA GLU A 157 -6.71 13.59 -8.49
C GLU A 157 -8.08 13.04 -8.04
N LEU A 158 -8.64 12.10 -8.81
CA LEU A 158 -9.93 11.50 -8.53
C LEU A 158 -9.82 10.47 -7.40
N PRO A 159 -10.77 10.44 -6.44
CA PRO A 159 -10.75 9.48 -5.33
C PRO A 159 -10.72 8.01 -5.76
N ALA A 160 -11.18 7.69 -6.97
CA ALA A 160 -11.13 6.35 -7.52
C ALA A 160 -9.68 5.86 -7.73
N TYR A 161 -8.77 6.76 -8.13
CA TYR A 161 -7.38 6.43 -8.51
C TYR A 161 -6.38 6.56 -7.36
N GLN A 162 -6.69 7.37 -6.35
CA GLN A 162 -5.83 7.56 -5.18
C GLN A 162 -6.02 6.47 -4.12
N ARG A 163 -6.94 5.53 -4.34
CA ARG A 163 -7.37 4.59 -3.31
C ARG A 163 -6.33 3.49 -3.11
N GLU A 164 -5.48 3.66 -2.10
CA GLU A 164 -4.69 2.55 -1.58
C GLU A 164 -5.66 1.48 -1.05
N TRP A 165 -5.76 0.36 -1.76
CA TRP A 165 -6.51 -0.78 -1.26
C TRP A 165 -5.82 -1.29 0.00
N THR A 166 -6.44 -1.03 1.15
CA THR A 166 -6.08 -1.67 2.42
C THR A 166 -7.33 -2.36 2.98
N PRO A 167 -7.18 -3.53 3.63
CA PRO A 167 -8.31 -4.20 4.30
C PRO A 167 -9.03 -3.25 5.27
N ARG A 168 -8.28 -2.35 5.91
CA ARG A 168 -8.81 -1.31 6.79
C ARG A 168 -9.68 -0.29 6.03
N ALA A 169 -9.20 0.26 4.92
CA ALA A 169 -9.96 1.22 4.12
C ALA A 169 -11.26 0.61 3.55
N CYS A 170 -11.25 -0.69 3.25
CA CYS A 170 -12.46 -1.40 2.81
C CYS A 170 -13.50 -1.48 3.95
N ALA A 171 -13.05 -1.86 5.16
CA ALA A 171 -13.91 -1.92 6.34
C ALA A 171 -14.46 -0.55 6.76
N GLU A 172 -13.63 0.50 6.72
CA GLU A 172 -14.03 1.86 7.05
C GLU A 172 -15.09 2.39 6.06
N GLU A 173 -14.95 2.13 4.75
CA GLU A 173 -15.95 2.54 3.76
C GLU A 173 -17.25 1.76 3.89
N GLN A 174 -17.19 0.46 4.18
CA GLN A 174 -18.39 -0.34 4.46
C GLN A 174 -19.16 0.25 5.65
N LEU A 175 -18.46 0.55 6.75
CA LEU A 175 -19.05 1.17 7.93
C LEU A 175 -19.69 2.53 7.59
N ARG A 176 -19.01 3.33 6.75
CA ARG A 176 -19.50 4.64 6.30
C ARG A 176 -20.78 4.50 5.49
N ARG A 177 -20.84 3.52 4.59
CA ARG A 177 -22.03 3.21 3.78
C ARG A 177 -23.19 2.78 4.66
N GLU A 178 -22.97 1.83 5.57
CA GLU A 178 -24.00 1.38 6.52
C GLU A 178 -24.52 2.52 7.40
N MET A 179 -23.64 3.40 7.90
CA MET A 179 -24.06 4.59 8.65
C MET A 179 -24.91 5.53 7.79
N SER A 180 -24.49 5.79 6.55
CA SER A 180 -25.22 6.69 5.64
C SER A 180 -26.63 6.19 5.35
N GLU A 181 -26.79 4.88 5.14
CA GLU A 181 -28.08 4.22 4.91
C GLU A 181 -28.98 4.31 6.16
N ARG A 182 -28.43 4.00 7.35
CA ARG A 182 -29.17 4.15 8.62
C ARG A 182 -29.64 5.59 8.84
N LEU A 183 -28.79 6.58 8.53
CA LEU A 183 -29.16 7.99 8.60
C LEU A 183 -30.26 8.35 7.59
N ALA A 184 -30.19 7.84 6.36
CA ALA A 184 -31.23 8.05 5.35
C ALA A 184 -32.58 7.46 5.78
N ASN A 185 -32.58 6.23 6.31
CA ASN A 185 -33.78 5.57 6.83
C ASN A 185 -34.38 6.35 8.01
N LEU A 186 -33.56 6.81 8.95
CA LEU A 186 -34.04 7.64 10.06
C LEU A 186 -34.64 8.97 9.58
N LYS A 187 -34.01 9.62 8.60
CA LYS A 187 -34.54 10.83 7.97
C LYS A 187 -35.89 10.57 7.29
N ALA A 188 -36.02 9.46 6.58
CA ALA A 188 -37.27 9.06 5.94
C ALA A 188 -38.39 8.86 6.98
N ILE A 189 -38.15 8.07 8.03
CA ILE A 189 -39.11 7.82 9.12
C ILE A 189 -39.50 9.12 9.82
N ALA A 190 -38.53 9.98 10.14
CA ALA A 190 -38.80 11.28 10.76
C ALA A 190 -39.67 12.17 9.85
N SER A 191 -39.39 12.19 8.55
CA SER A 191 -40.17 12.96 7.58
C SER A 191 -41.60 12.42 7.42
N GLU A 192 -41.80 11.11 7.46
CA GLU A 192 -43.11 10.47 7.41
C GLU A 192 -43.94 10.78 8.66
N LYS A 193 -43.32 10.72 9.84
CA LYS A 193 -43.96 11.05 11.11
C LYS A 193 -44.42 12.51 11.16
N LEU A 194 -43.63 13.44 10.64
CA LEU A 194 -44.01 14.85 10.54
C LEU A 194 -45.22 15.04 9.61
N ARG A 195 -45.23 14.38 8.43
CA ARG A 195 -46.39 14.43 7.52
C ARG A 195 -47.66 13.90 8.16
N PHE A 196 -47.56 12.83 8.95
CA PHE A 196 -48.71 12.28 9.68
C PHE A 196 -49.27 13.29 10.70
N MET A 197 -48.41 14.00 11.44
CA MET A 197 -48.84 15.02 12.40
C MET A 197 -49.54 16.20 11.69
N ASP A 198 -49.00 16.69 10.59
CA ASP A 198 -49.60 17.80 9.82
C ASP A 198 -50.98 17.44 9.24
N ALA A 199 -51.17 16.18 8.81
CA ALA A 199 -52.46 15.68 8.33
C ALA A 199 -53.53 15.64 9.44
N SER A 200 -53.14 15.31 10.68
CA SER A 200 -54.07 15.31 11.82
C SER A 200 -54.53 16.73 12.22
N ILE A 201 -53.64 17.72 12.11
CA ILE A 201 -53.96 19.13 12.45
C ILE A 201 -54.94 19.75 11.45
N THR A 202 -54.81 19.39 10.16
CA THR A 202 -55.72 19.90 9.11
C THR A 202 -57.10 19.25 9.13
N ALA A 203 -57.22 18.00 9.60
CA ALA A 203 -58.51 17.30 9.74
C ALA A 203 -59.40 17.89 10.85
N ASP A 204 -58.81 18.33 11.97
CA ASP A 204 -59.56 18.91 13.10
C ASP A 204 -60.00 20.37 12.86
N GLY A 205 -59.44 21.06 11.85
CA GLY A 205 -59.79 22.45 11.50
C GLY A 205 -61.08 22.63 10.69
N SER A 206 -61.71 21.56 10.20
CA SER A 206 -62.87 21.65 9.28
C SER A 206 -64.25 21.53 9.95
N GLN A 207 -64.35 21.40 11.28
CA GLN A 207 -65.65 21.25 11.98
C GLN A 207 -66.16 22.51 12.70
N SER A 208 -65.65 23.71 12.40
CA SER A 208 -66.11 24.94 13.06
C SER A 208 -67.13 25.74 12.24
N THR A 209 -68.40 25.53 12.58
CA THR A 209 -69.54 26.47 12.55
C THR A 209 -70.03 27.05 11.21
N ARG A 210 -71.10 26.44 10.67
CA ARG A 210 -72.12 27.11 9.85
C ARG A 210 -73.31 27.46 10.76
N VAL A 211 -73.28 28.61 11.41
CA VAL A 211 -74.44 29.15 12.14
C VAL A 211 -75.34 29.86 11.11
N MET A 212 -76.49 29.25 10.82
CA MET A 212 -77.55 29.88 10.04
C MET A 212 -78.31 30.83 10.96
N ILE A 213 -78.27 32.14 10.66
CA ILE A 213 -79.13 33.14 11.28
C ILE A 213 -80.43 33.19 10.46
N ALA A 214 -81.55 32.95 11.13
CA ALA A 214 -82.91 33.10 10.61
C ALA A 214 -83.51 34.44 11.09
#